data_AF-A0A377HZ69-F1
#
_entry.id   AF-A0A377HZ69-F1
#
_cell.length_a   1.000
_cell.length_b   1.000
_cell.length_c   1.000
_cell.angle_alpha   90.00
_cell.angle_beta   90.00
_cell.angle_gamma   90.00
#
_symmetry.space_group_name_H-M   'P 1'
#
loop_
_entity.id
_entity.type
_entity.pdbx_description
1 polymer ?
#
loop_
_entity_poly.entity_id
_entity_poly.type
_entity_poly.pdbx_seq_one_letter_code
_entity_poly.pdbx_strand_id
1 'polypeptide(L)' 'MINRTSLCPCQSGKPYFDCCQPFHLHQMIPDSAEKLMRSRYTAYTQVNIPYIVETTVPAQQPLLDQQAMQLWGMRPIGLG' A
#
# COMPACT_ATOMS: atom_id res chain seq x y z
N MET A 1 5.90 -8.32 7.73
CA MET A 1 4.98 -7.41 8.46
C MET A 1 5.80 -6.23 8.95
N ILE A 2 5.39 -4.99 8.67
CA ILE A 2 6.13 -3.79 9.08
C ILE A 2 5.86 -3.46 10.54
N ASN A 3 6.90 -3.10 11.28
CA ASN A 3 6.75 -2.64 12.66
C ASN A 3 6.22 -1.19 12.65
N ARG A 4 5.29 -0.87 13.55
CA ARG A 4 4.70 0.48 13.68
C ARG A 4 5.74 1.57 13.81
N THR A 5 6.83 1.31 14.54
CA THR A 5 7.91 2.27 14.80
C THR A 5 9.01 2.27 13.74
N SER A 6 9.04 1.30 12.83
CA SER A 6 10.00 1.30 11.72
C SER A 6 9.66 2.37 10.69
N LEU A 7 10.68 2.88 10.00
CA LEU A 7 10.49 3.86 8.91
C LEU A 7 9.55 3.31 7.84
N CYS A 8 8.67 4.17 7.35
CA CYS A 8 7.73 3.82 6.32
C CYS A 8 8.46 3.55 4.99
N PRO A 9 8.15 2.44 4.27
CA PRO A 9 8.74 2.12 2.98
C PRO A 9 8.54 3.18 1.91
N CYS A 10 7.53 4.04 2.02
CA CYS A 10 7.34 5.16 1.09
C CYS A 10 8.40 6.27 1.20
N GLN A 11 9.48 6.05 1.96
CA GLN A 11 10.63 6.93 2.09
C GLN A 11 10.28 8.35 2.56
N SER A 12 9.26 8.48 3.41
CA SER A 12 8.85 9.76 4.00
C SER A 12 9.74 10.24 5.12
N GLY A 13 10.65 9.39 5.62
CA GLY A 13 11.39 9.63 6.85
C GLY A 13 10.53 9.54 8.12
N LYS A 14 9.23 9.22 8.00
CA LYS A 14 8.32 9.05 9.14
C LYS A 14 8.17 7.58 9.50
N PRO A 15 7.88 7.26 10.78
CA PRO A 15 7.53 5.90 11.16
C PRO A 15 6.22 5.48 10.50
N TYR A 16 6.03 4.19 10.26
CA TYR A 16 4.85 3.66 9.56
C TYR A 16 3.53 4.12 10.22
N PHE A 17 3.49 4.16 11.56
CA PHE A 17 2.29 4.55 12.30
C PHE A 17 1.85 5.99 12.06
N ASP A 18 2.80 6.92 11.86
CA ASP A 18 2.53 8.34 11.54
C ASP A 18 2.47 8.63 10.04
N CYS A 19 2.55 7.58 9.20
CA CYS A 19 2.68 7.72 7.76
C CYS A 19 1.57 6.99 7.01
N CYS A 20 1.80 5.75 6.57
CA CYS A 20 0.84 5.04 5.71
C CYS A 20 -0.15 4.18 6.50
N GLN A 21 0.12 3.88 7.78
CA GLN A 21 -0.76 3.06 8.59
C GLN A 21 -2.18 3.62 8.72
N PRO A 22 -2.41 4.91 9.01
CA PRO A 22 -3.77 5.42 9.18
C PRO A 22 -4.60 5.30 7.91
N PHE A 23 -3.98 5.38 6.73
CA PHE A 23 -4.65 5.15 5.45
C PHE A 23 -5.02 3.68 5.25
N HIS A 24 -4.12 2.76 5.58
CA HIS A 24 -4.37 1.31 5.49
C HIS A 24 -5.43 0.82 6.49
N LEU A 25 -5.64 1.55 7.58
CA LEU A 25 -6.68 1.30 8.59
C LEU A 25 -7.96 2.11 8.35
N HIS A 26 -8.06 2.83 7.23
CA HIS A 26 -9.18 3.70 6.88
C HIS A 26 -9.52 4.77 7.95
N GLN A 27 -8.56 5.11 8.80
CA GLN A 27 -8.69 6.17 9.82
C GLN A 27 -8.54 7.55 9.21
N MET A 28 -7.83 7.64 8.08
CA MET A 28 -7.68 8.86 7.29
C MET A 28 -7.78 8.52 5.80
N ILE A 29 -8.16 9.51 5.00
CA ILE A 29 -8.12 9.44 3.54
C ILE A 29 -6.92 10.29 3.07
N PRO A 30 -6.10 9.81 2.12
CA PRO A 30 -5.05 10.62 1.53
C PRO A 30 -5.62 11.92 0.91
N ASP A 31 -5.09 13.07 1.30
CA ASP A 31 -5.51 14.39 0.83
C ASP A 31 -4.86 14.80 -0.51
N SER A 32 -3.94 13.99 -1.02
CA SER A 32 -3.28 14.20 -2.30
C SER A 32 -3.02 12.90 -3.04
N ALA A 33 -2.92 12.99 -4.37
CA ALA A 33 -2.55 11.86 -5.22
C ALA A 33 -1.17 11.29 -4.84
N GLU A 34 -0.21 12.13 -4.42
CA GLU A 34 1.09 11.67 -3.96
C GLU A 34 0.97 10.81 -2.70
N LYS A 35 0.22 11.26 -1.68
CA LYS A 35 0.03 10.47 -0.45
C LYS A 35 -0.67 9.15 -0.75
N LEU A 36 -1.63 9.15 -1.67
CA LEU A 36 -2.30 7.92 -2.11
C LEU A 36 -1.32 6.96 -2.81
N MET A 37 -0.48 7.45 -3.72
CA MET A 37 0.51 6.62 -4.39
C MET A 37 1.52 6.03 -3.41
N ARG A 38 1.93 6.81 -2.40
CA ARG A 38 2.86 6.36 -1.35
C ARG A 38 2.25 5.33 -0.40
N SER A 39 0.97 5.48 -0.04
CA SER A 39 0.27 4.43 0.70
C SER A 39 0.14 3.16 -0.13
N ARG A 40 -0.27 3.26 -1.40
CA ARG A 40 -0.35 2.10 -2.32
C ARG A 40 0.99 1.38 -2.49
N TYR A 41 2.09 2.11 -2.62
CA TYR A 41 3.43 1.51 -2.62
C TYR A 41 3.71 0.74 -1.33
N THR A 42 3.45 1.36 -0.19
CA THR A 42 3.66 0.72 1.12
C THR A 42 2.75 -0.50 1.31
N ALA A 43 1.53 -0.47 0.76
CA ALA A 43 0.63 -1.62 0.73
C ALA A 43 1.20 -2.77 -0.10
N TYR A 44 1.79 -2.50 -1.28
CA TYR A 44 2.47 -3.52 -2.09
C TYR A 44 3.64 -4.17 -1.34
N THR A 45 4.48 -3.38 -0.65
CA THR A 45 5.61 -3.92 0.16
C THR A 45 5.16 -4.85 1.30
N GLN A 46 3.90 -4.74 1.71
CA GLN A 46 3.29 -5.56 2.77
C GLN A 46 2.34 -6.61 2.21
N VAL A 47 2.20 -6.70 0.88
CA VAL A 47 1.23 -7.56 0.19
C VAL A 47 -0.22 -7.30 0.65
N ASN A 48 -0.53 -6.06 1.05
CA ASN A 48 -1.89 -5.62 1.37
C ASN A 48 -2.65 -5.27 0.08
N ILE A 49 -2.89 -6.30 -0.75
CA ILE A 49 -3.58 -6.16 -2.04
C ILE A 49 -5.02 -5.63 -1.91
N PRO A 50 -5.82 -5.99 -0.88
CA PRO A 50 -7.17 -5.44 -0.71
C PRO A 50 -7.19 -3.90 -0.71
N TYR A 51 -6.28 -3.26 0.01
CA TYR A 51 -6.18 -1.79 0.04
C TYR A 51 -5.90 -1.19 -1.35
N ILE A 52 -5.12 -1.88 -2.18
CA ILE A 52 -4.77 -1.42 -3.54
C ILE A 52 -5.99 -1.53 -4.45
N VAL A 53 -6.78 -2.59 -4.32
CA VAL A 53 -8.03 -2.76 -5.08
C VAL A 53 -9.02 -1.67 -4.68
N GLU A 54 -9.28 -1.50 -3.38
CA GLU A 54 -10.24 -0.52 -2.85
C GLU A 54 -9.92 0.92 -3.28
N THR A 55 -8.63 1.26 -3.35
CA THR A 55 -8.18 2.61 -3.73
C THR A 55 -7.95 2.77 -5.23
N THR A 56 -8.21 1.74 -6.05
CA THR A 56 -8.26 1.85 -7.51
C THR A 56 -9.63 2.35 -7.93
N VAL A 57 -9.71 3.12 -9.02
CA VAL A 57 -10.98 3.63 -9.55
C VAL A 57 -12.00 2.48 -9.71
N PRO A 58 -13.26 2.65 -9.26
CA PRO A 58 -14.23 1.54 -9.20
C PRO A 58 -14.40 0.77 -10.52
N ALA A 59 -14.37 1.47 -11.66
CA ALA A 59 -14.49 0.86 -12.98
C ALA A 59 -13.37 -0.13 -13.32
N GLN A 60 -12.20 -0.02 -12.66
CA GLN A 60 -11.04 -0.89 -12.89
C GLN A 60 -10.88 -1.99 -11.84
N GLN A 61 -11.50 -1.86 -10.66
CA GLN A 61 -11.42 -2.87 -9.60
C GLN A 61 -11.75 -4.30 -10.05
N PRO A 62 -12.84 -4.58 -10.79
CA PRO A 62 -13.16 -5.94 -11.23
C PRO A 62 -12.19 -6.47 -12.29
N LEU A 63 -11.35 -5.61 -12.89
CA LEU A 63 -10.36 -5.98 -13.89
C LEU A 63 -9.00 -6.33 -13.28
N LEU A 64 -8.82 -6.13 -11.97
CA LEU A 64 -7.57 -6.41 -11.28
C LEU A 64 -7.45 -7.91 -10.96
N ASP A 65 -6.39 -8.53 -11.45
CA ASP A 65 -6.00 -9.88 -11.04
C ASP A 65 -5.33 -9.83 -9.66
N GLN A 66 -6.16 -9.93 -8.62
CA GLN A 66 -5.70 -9.87 -7.24
C GLN A 66 -4.75 -11.01 -6.89
N GLN A 67 -4.92 -12.19 -7.49
CA GLN A 67 -4.07 -13.34 -7.24
C GLN A 67 -2.68 -13.11 -7.84
N ALA A 68 -2.59 -12.61 -9.07
CA ALA A 68 -1.32 -12.24 -9.68
C ALA A 68 -0.62 -11.12 -8.89
N MET A 69 -1.36 -10.11 -8.42
CA MET A 69 -0.81 -9.03 -7.58
C MET A 69 -0.24 -9.57 -6.25
N GLN A 70 -0.92 -10.52 -5.61
CA GLN A 70 -0.43 -11.17 -4.39
C GLN A 70 0.85 -11.96 -4.67
N LEU A 71 0.83 -12.80 -5.71
CA LEU A 71 1.99 -13.62 -6.11
C LEU A 71 3.20 -12.73 -6.44
N TRP A 72 2.98 -11.61 -7.12
CA TRP A 72 4.05 -10.67 -7.44
C TRP A 72 4.65 -10.03 -6.18
N GLY A 73 3.81 -9.56 -5.24
CA GLY A 73 4.27 -8.96 -3.99
C GLY A 73 4.99 -9.94 -3.05
N MET A 74 4.72 -11.24 -3.15
CA MET A 74 5.39 -12.28 -2.36
C MET A 74 6.72 -12.75 -2.97
N ARG A 75 7.03 -12.42 -4.22
CA ARG A 75 8.25 -12.91 -4.88
C ARG A 75 9.50 -12.21 -4.32
N PRO A 76 10.60 -12.95 -4.04
CA PRO A 76 11.86 -12.36 -3.57
C PRO A 76 12.49 -11.32 -4.52
N ILE A 77 12.12 -11.37 -5.81
CA ILE A 77 12.62 -10.49 -6.88
C ILE A 77 11.64 -9.32 -7.13
N GLY A 78 10.45 -9.33 -6.52
CA GLY A 78 9.34 -8.42 -6.85
C GLY A 78 9.54 -6.96 -6.46
N LEU A 79 10.59 -6.61 -5.70
CA LEU A 79 10.85 -5.23 -5.26
C LEU A 79 12.35 -4.89 -5.32
N GLY A 80 13.05 -5.45 -6.31
CA GLY A 80 14.43 -5.09 -6.67
C GLY A 80 14.46 -4.30 -7.97
#